data_AF-A0A968EUP6-F1
#
_entry.id   AF-A0A968EUP6-F1
#
_cell.length_a   1.000
_cell.length_b   1.000
_cell.length_c   1.000
_cell.angle_alpha   90.00
_cell.angle_beta   90.00
_cell.angle_gamma   90.00
#
_symmetry.space_group_name_H-M   'P 1'
#
loop_
_entity.id
_entity.type
_entity.pdbx_description
1 polymer ?
#
loop_
_entity_poly.entity_id
_entity_poly.type
_entity_poly.pdbx_seq_one_letter_code
_entity_poly.pdbx_strand_id
1 'polypeptide(L)'
;GQVAPRLSIVYDSGAAGGVAGLGGHVAGLSVIHRCPATAAQDGRFDGVSRDGADRFCIDDRRLVRVAGDGGAEYRTEVETFQKIVAVGSVPYPDGGSGPRSFVVHPGDGSRLEYGAEPSSRDLDARGVVVAWRVSRLEDVDGNTMAYRYAGHVGTGPDGERTVERLPVEIAYGGNPGQGVSLSLAVRFHFEERPDRRYGYAGGVAFAVTRRLRSVETRVGAQTVRRYHVVYVEDGLAGRSRIAS
;
A
#
# COMPACT_ATOMS: atom_id res chain seq x y z
N GLY A 1 16.35 20.51 1.87
CA GLY A 1 16.66 19.40 2.82
C GLY A 1 16.82 18.10 2.05
N GLN A 2 17.25 16.99 2.67
CA GLN A 2 17.31 15.70 1.96
C GLN A 2 16.12 14.83 2.38
N VAL A 3 15.23 14.52 1.44
CA VAL A 3 14.12 13.57 1.63
C VAL A 3 14.65 12.16 1.71
N ALA A 4 14.26 11.43 2.75
CA ALA A 4 14.62 10.03 2.97
C ALA A 4 13.41 9.23 3.46
N PRO A 5 13.30 7.94 3.08
CA PRO A 5 12.19 7.10 3.52
C PRO A 5 12.27 6.82 5.02
N ARG A 6 11.15 6.99 5.72
CA ARG A 6 11.00 6.61 7.13
C ARG A 6 10.34 5.24 7.19
N LEU A 7 11.15 4.20 7.42
CA LEU A 7 10.70 2.82 7.49
C LEU A 7 11.06 2.21 8.84
N SER A 8 10.21 1.32 9.32
CA SER A 8 10.49 0.46 10.46
C SER A 8 9.87 -0.93 10.27
N ILE A 9 10.46 -1.93 10.91
CA ILE A 9 9.80 -3.22 11.12
C ILE A 9 9.12 -3.13 12.48
N VAL A 10 7.80 -3.23 12.49
CA VAL A 10 6.97 -3.11 13.69
C VAL A 10 6.41 -4.47 14.04
N TYR A 11 6.43 -4.81 15.33
CA TYR A 11 5.78 -5.99 15.88
C TYR A 11 4.62 -5.57 16.79
N ASP A 12 3.44 -6.11 16.51
CA ASP A 12 2.23 -6.00 17.31
C ASP A 12 1.64 -7.40 17.53
N SER A 13 1.60 -7.86 18.79
CA SER A 13 1.11 -9.19 19.15
C SER A 13 -0.37 -9.42 18.80
N GLY A 14 -1.18 -8.36 18.67
CA GLY A 14 -2.58 -8.44 18.29
C GLY A 14 -2.83 -8.39 16.78
N ALA A 15 -1.83 -7.99 15.99
CA ALA A 15 -1.97 -7.91 14.55
C ALA A 15 -1.97 -9.30 13.92
N ALA A 16 -2.85 -9.51 12.93
CA ALA A 16 -2.89 -10.74 12.14
C ALA A 16 -1.53 -11.07 11.48
N GLY A 17 -0.64 -10.07 11.35
CA GLY A 17 0.69 -10.19 10.75
C GLY A 17 0.70 -9.78 9.29
N GLY A 18 1.88 -9.36 8.80
CA GLY A 18 2.09 -8.91 7.43
C GLY A 18 3.24 -9.65 6.76
N VAL A 19 3.90 -8.97 5.82
CA VAL A 19 5.07 -9.53 5.10
C VAL A 19 6.26 -9.81 6.02
N ALA A 20 6.26 -9.30 7.26
CA ALA A 20 7.29 -9.58 8.24
C ALA A 20 6.85 -10.63 9.29
N GLY A 21 5.88 -11.50 8.97
CA GLY A 21 5.46 -12.61 9.84
C GLY A 21 4.30 -12.26 10.78
N LEU A 22 3.97 -13.18 11.69
CA LEU A 22 2.90 -12.98 12.69
C LEU A 22 3.23 -11.77 13.57
N GLY A 23 2.28 -10.84 13.67
CA GLY A 23 2.46 -9.56 14.37
C GLY A 23 3.42 -8.58 13.70
N GLY A 24 4.25 -9.01 12.75
CA GLY A 24 5.27 -8.20 12.09
C GLY A 24 4.80 -7.56 10.78
N HIS A 25 5.06 -6.27 10.59
CA HIS A 25 4.90 -5.60 9.29
C HIS A 25 5.96 -4.51 9.04
N VAL A 26 6.10 -4.09 7.79
CA VAL A 26 6.92 -2.93 7.41
C VAL A 26 6.03 -1.68 7.48
N ALA A 27 6.33 -0.77 8.40
CA ALA A 27 5.65 0.52 8.52
C ALA A 27 6.34 1.59 7.65
N GLY A 28 5.61 2.66 7.34
CA GLY A 28 6.08 3.74 6.46
C GLY A 28 5.71 3.58 4.98
N LEU A 29 4.84 2.62 4.67
CA LEU A 29 4.28 2.40 3.33
C LEU A 29 2.79 2.71 3.37
N SER A 30 2.42 3.89 2.89
CA SER A 30 1.04 4.36 2.93
C SER A 30 0.18 3.75 1.81
N VAL A 31 -1.10 3.56 2.09
CA VAL A 31 -2.08 3.01 1.16
C VAL A 31 -3.43 3.68 1.32
N ILE A 32 -4.07 4.00 0.19
CA ILE A 32 -5.49 4.27 0.12
C ILE A 32 -6.18 2.98 -0.29
N HIS A 33 -7.25 2.60 0.39
CA HIS A 33 -7.98 1.39 0.09
C HIS A 33 -9.48 1.61 0.25
N ARG A 34 -10.25 0.70 -0.33
CA ARG A 34 -11.69 0.66 -0.09
C ARG A 34 -11.95 0.18 1.33
N CYS A 35 -12.92 0.80 2.00
CA CYS A 35 -13.39 0.40 3.32
C CYS A 35 -14.92 0.33 3.35
N PRO A 36 -15.50 -0.51 4.22
CA PRO A 36 -16.96 -0.68 4.33
C PRO A 36 -17.69 0.62 4.71
N ALA A 37 -18.98 0.70 4.38
CA ALA A 37 -19.88 1.67 4.96
C ALA A 37 -20.39 1.18 6.33
N THR A 38 -20.49 2.09 7.30
CA THR A 38 -20.95 1.75 8.66
C THR A 38 -22.23 2.51 8.99
N ALA A 39 -23.11 1.93 9.81
CA ALA A 39 -24.33 2.65 10.21
C ALA A 39 -24.02 3.96 10.95
N ALA A 40 -22.94 3.99 11.74
CA ALA A 40 -22.53 5.18 12.48
C ALA A 40 -22.10 6.35 11.57
N GLN A 41 -21.41 6.07 10.47
CA GLN A 41 -20.84 7.09 9.59
C GLN A 41 -21.70 7.36 8.34
N ASP A 42 -22.41 6.34 7.85
CA ASP A 42 -23.11 6.37 6.55
C ASP A 42 -24.62 6.14 6.67
N GLY A 43 -25.15 5.86 7.87
CA GLY A 43 -26.56 5.53 8.08
C GLY A 43 -26.99 4.18 7.50
N ARG A 44 -26.04 3.39 6.97
CA ARG A 44 -26.27 2.06 6.38
C ARG A 44 -25.05 1.16 6.61
N PHE A 45 -25.29 -0.14 6.64
CA PHE A 45 -24.21 -1.13 6.55
C PHE A 45 -24.05 -1.56 5.10
N ASP A 46 -22.83 -1.47 4.59
CA ASP A 46 -22.49 -2.00 3.26
C ASP A 46 -21.04 -2.47 3.25
N GLY A 47 -20.81 -3.63 2.63
CA GLY A 47 -19.47 -4.17 2.45
C GLY A 47 -18.69 -3.39 1.40
N VAL A 48 -17.50 -3.85 1.05
CA VAL A 48 -16.82 -3.38 -0.14
C VAL A 48 -17.37 -4.16 -1.34
N SER A 49 -18.32 -3.55 -2.05
CA SER A 49 -19.02 -4.12 -3.21
C SER A 49 -18.32 -3.79 -4.54
N ARG A 50 -17.31 -2.91 -4.52
CA ARG A 50 -16.54 -2.43 -5.69
C ARG A 50 -17.36 -1.59 -6.65
N ASP A 51 -18.30 -0.83 -6.10
CA ASP A 51 -19.11 0.14 -6.83
C ASP A 51 -18.81 1.58 -6.36
N GLY A 52 -19.66 2.52 -6.76
CA GLY A 52 -19.56 3.93 -6.34
C GLY A 52 -20.11 4.21 -4.93
N ALA A 53 -20.70 3.21 -4.27
CA ALA A 53 -21.20 3.30 -2.91
C ALA A 53 -20.12 3.00 -1.87
N ASP A 54 -19.05 2.30 -2.27
CA ASP A 54 -17.84 2.08 -1.49
C ASP A 54 -17.23 3.38 -0.95
N ARG A 55 -16.49 3.22 0.13
CA ARG A 55 -15.82 4.31 0.83
C ARG A 55 -14.33 4.12 0.75
N PHE A 56 -13.58 5.21 0.94
CA PHE A 56 -12.13 5.16 0.90
C PHE A 56 -11.55 5.45 2.27
N CYS A 57 -10.44 4.80 2.57
CA CYS A 57 -9.68 5.00 3.79
C CYS A 57 -8.19 5.12 3.44
N ILE A 58 -7.50 6.12 3.98
CA ILE A 58 -6.05 6.29 3.89
C ILE A 58 -5.42 5.83 5.20
N ASP A 59 -4.55 4.82 5.15
CA ASP A 59 -3.91 4.24 6.34
C ASP A 59 -4.92 3.99 7.47
N ASP A 60 -6.02 3.29 7.12
CA ASP A 60 -7.16 2.97 7.99
C ASP A 60 -7.98 4.16 8.53
N ARG A 61 -7.70 5.38 8.07
CA ARG A 61 -8.51 6.57 8.41
C ARG A 61 -9.53 6.87 7.32
N ARG A 62 -10.78 7.04 7.73
CA ARG A 62 -11.90 7.30 6.84
C ARG A 62 -11.71 8.58 6.02
N LEU A 63 -11.97 8.49 4.72
CA LEU A 63 -12.08 9.64 3.82
C LEU A 63 -13.55 10.04 3.62
N VAL A 64 -13.82 11.35 3.71
CA VAL A 64 -15.13 11.97 3.51
C VAL A 64 -15.05 12.86 2.28
N ARG A 65 -15.94 12.63 1.32
CA ARG A 65 -16.00 13.44 0.09
C ARG A 65 -16.52 14.84 0.42
N VAL A 66 -15.78 15.86 -0.01
CA VAL A 66 -16.13 17.27 0.22
C VAL A 66 -16.46 18.03 -1.06
N ALA A 67 -16.05 17.56 -2.24
CA ALA A 67 -16.37 18.20 -3.53
C ALA A 67 -16.23 17.25 -4.74
N GLY A 68 -16.71 17.69 -5.91
CA GLY A 68 -16.11 17.36 -7.21
C GLY A 68 -17.01 16.65 -8.25
N ASP A 69 -17.46 17.38 -9.26
CA ASP A 69 -17.76 16.84 -10.60
C ASP A 69 -16.47 16.90 -11.43
N GLY A 70 -15.96 15.75 -11.89
CA GLY A 70 -14.71 15.65 -12.65
C GLY A 70 -13.44 15.29 -11.85
N GLY A 71 -13.57 15.07 -10.54
CA GLY A 71 -12.51 14.58 -9.66
C GLY A 71 -12.89 14.79 -8.20
N ALA A 72 -13.28 13.72 -7.51
CA ALA A 72 -13.76 13.83 -6.14
C ALA A 72 -12.64 14.26 -5.18
N GLU A 73 -12.88 15.32 -4.42
CA GLU A 73 -12.01 15.75 -3.31
C GLU A 73 -12.50 15.12 -2.00
N TYR A 74 -11.55 14.68 -1.18
CA TYR A 74 -11.78 14.09 0.12
C TYR A 74 -10.91 14.74 1.19
N ARG A 75 -11.40 14.66 2.43
CA ARG A 75 -10.67 14.93 3.68
C ARG A 75 -10.73 13.71 4.58
N THR A 76 -9.84 13.64 5.57
CA THR A 76 -9.98 12.62 6.62
C THR A 76 -11.12 13.01 7.56
N GLU A 77 -11.89 12.03 8.02
CA GLU A 77 -13.02 12.26 8.95
C GLU A 77 -12.55 12.94 10.24
N VAL A 78 -11.49 12.40 10.85
CA VAL A 78 -10.69 13.14 11.82
C VAL A 78 -9.71 13.99 11.03
N GLU A 79 -9.94 15.30 11.00
CA GLU A 79 -9.19 16.22 10.14
C GLU A 79 -7.68 16.20 10.44
N THR A 80 -6.90 16.09 9.38
CA THR A 80 -5.42 16.10 9.40
C THR A 80 -4.82 17.18 8.52
N PHE A 81 -5.67 18.09 8.02
CA PHE A 81 -5.40 19.15 7.06
C PHE A 81 -4.82 18.64 5.72
N GLN A 82 -5.10 17.39 5.38
CA GLN A 82 -4.69 16.79 4.12
C GLN A 82 -5.81 16.92 3.08
N LYS A 83 -5.45 17.30 1.86
CA LYS A 83 -6.36 17.27 0.70
C LYS A 83 -6.07 16.03 -0.13
N ILE A 84 -7.09 15.22 -0.39
CA ILE A 84 -6.99 14.01 -1.20
C ILE A 84 -7.86 14.18 -2.44
N VAL A 85 -7.33 13.94 -3.63
CA VAL A 85 -8.04 14.12 -4.90
C VAL A 85 -8.01 12.82 -5.69
N ALA A 86 -9.18 12.28 -6.03
CA ALA A 86 -9.30 11.18 -6.96
C ALA A 86 -8.98 11.66 -8.39
N VAL A 87 -8.12 10.91 -9.10
CA VAL A 87 -7.67 11.25 -10.44
C VAL A 87 -8.07 10.17 -11.43
N GLY A 88 -8.79 10.58 -12.47
CA GLY A 88 -9.30 9.70 -13.52
C GLY A 88 -10.36 8.72 -13.06
N SER A 89 -11.07 8.15 -14.03
CA SER A 89 -12.05 7.09 -13.78
C SER A 89 -11.75 5.87 -14.65
N VAL A 90 -11.79 4.68 -14.07
CA VAL A 90 -11.64 3.39 -14.74
C VAL A 90 -12.99 2.67 -14.65
N PRO A 91 -13.60 2.30 -15.80
CA PRO A 91 -14.80 1.49 -15.82
C PRO A 91 -14.58 0.10 -15.22
N TYR A 92 -15.62 -0.47 -14.62
CA TYR A 92 -15.59 -1.84 -14.10
C TYR A 92 -16.26 -2.83 -15.06
N PRO A 93 -15.88 -4.12 -15.02
CA PRO A 93 -16.48 -5.14 -15.87
C PRO A 93 -18.00 -5.26 -15.72
N ASP A 94 -18.50 -5.09 -14.49
CA ASP A 94 -19.92 -5.28 -14.14
C ASP A 94 -20.73 -3.96 -14.18
N GLY A 95 -20.14 -2.89 -14.73
CA GLY A 95 -20.72 -1.56 -14.74
C GLY A 95 -20.24 -0.66 -13.59
N GLY A 96 -20.41 0.64 -13.77
CA GLY A 96 -19.84 1.65 -12.87
C GLY A 96 -18.37 1.96 -13.17
N SER A 97 -17.76 2.78 -12.31
CA SER A 97 -16.37 3.21 -12.46
C SER A 97 -15.83 3.75 -11.14
N GLY A 98 -14.52 3.97 -11.08
CA GLY A 98 -13.92 4.71 -9.98
C GLY A 98 -12.45 5.03 -10.17
N PRO A 99 -11.79 5.54 -9.12
CA PRO A 99 -10.53 6.26 -9.29
C PRO A 99 -9.42 5.42 -9.91
N ARG A 100 -8.74 5.96 -10.92
CA ARG A 100 -7.51 5.33 -11.44
C ARG A 100 -6.38 5.46 -10.42
N SER A 101 -6.26 6.63 -9.80
CA SER A 101 -5.22 6.98 -8.84
C SER A 101 -5.72 8.07 -7.89
N PHE A 102 -4.93 8.40 -6.88
CA PHE A 102 -5.17 9.54 -6.01
C PHE A 102 -3.93 10.42 -5.91
N VAL A 103 -4.13 11.71 -5.65
CA VAL A 103 -3.08 12.65 -5.26
C VAL A 103 -3.40 13.16 -3.88
N VAL A 104 -2.42 13.15 -2.98
CA VAL A 104 -2.54 13.63 -1.61
C VAL A 104 -1.60 14.83 -1.42
N HIS A 105 -2.14 15.89 -0.82
CA HIS A 105 -1.44 17.10 -0.43
C HIS A 105 -1.51 17.23 1.09
N PRO A 106 -0.48 16.78 1.83
CA PRO A 106 -0.42 16.98 3.26
C PRO A 106 -0.13 18.44 3.64
N GLY A 107 -0.31 18.76 4.92
CA GLY A 107 -0.06 20.12 5.44
C GLY A 107 1.41 20.56 5.41
N ASP A 108 2.36 19.65 5.19
CA ASP A 108 3.79 19.95 5.04
C ASP A 108 4.17 20.46 3.63
N GLY A 109 3.19 20.56 2.72
CA GLY A 109 3.39 21.03 1.35
C GLY A 109 3.96 19.98 0.39
N SER A 110 4.25 18.76 0.88
CA SER A 110 4.64 17.65 0.01
C SER A 110 3.46 17.23 -0.89
N ARG A 111 3.78 16.43 -1.91
CA ARG A 111 2.81 15.86 -2.82
C ARG A 111 3.07 14.38 -2.98
N LEU A 112 2.06 13.57 -2.68
CA LEU A 112 2.11 12.12 -2.82
C LEU A 112 1.14 11.66 -3.91
N GLU A 113 1.57 10.67 -4.67
CA GLU A 113 0.73 9.98 -5.65
C GLU A 113 0.50 8.56 -5.20
N TYR A 114 -0.73 8.07 -5.34
CA TYR A 114 -1.14 6.72 -4.99
C TYR A 114 -1.73 6.03 -6.20
N GLY A 115 -1.23 4.83 -6.50
CA GLY A 115 -1.71 4.06 -7.64
C GLY A 115 -1.42 4.71 -8.99
N ALA A 116 -0.50 5.68 -9.10
CA ALA A 116 -0.18 6.28 -10.39
C ALA A 116 0.38 5.23 -11.36
N GLU A 117 1.24 4.35 -10.84
CA GLU A 117 1.79 3.22 -11.56
C GLU A 117 0.89 1.97 -11.46
N PRO A 118 0.70 1.17 -12.53
CA PRO A 118 -0.08 -0.07 -12.47
C PRO A 118 0.42 -1.07 -11.40
N SER A 119 1.73 -1.09 -11.12
CA SER A 119 2.33 -1.93 -10.08
C SER A 119 1.92 -1.52 -8.66
N SER A 120 1.53 -0.26 -8.46
CA SER A 120 1.06 0.30 -7.18
C SER A 120 -0.45 0.20 -6.98
N ARG A 121 -1.14 -0.61 -7.80
CA ARG A 121 -2.57 -0.90 -7.67
C ARG A 121 -2.79 -2.37 -7.31
N ASP A 122 -3.57 -2.59 -6.26
CA ASP A 122 -4.03 -3.91 -5.85
C ASP A 122 -5.36 -4.15 -6.58
N LEU A 123 -5.45 -5.27 -7.29
CA LEU A 123 -6.61 -5.64 -8.11
C LEU A 123 -7.29 -6.86 -7.52
N ASP A 124 -8.62 -6.88 -7.51
CA ASP A 124 -9.38 -8.10 -7.23
C ASP A 124 -9.39 -9.06 -8.43
N ALA A 125 -10.04 -10.22 -8.29
CA ALA A 125 -10.13 -11.24 -9.32
C ALA A 125 -10.78 -10.74 -10.63
N ARG A 126 -11.61 -9.69 -10.57
CA ARG A 126 -12.28 -9.08 -11.73
C ARG A 126 -11.43 -8.00 -12.40
N GLY A 127 -10.31 -7.62 -11.80
CA GLY A 127 -9.46 -6.53 -12.29
C GLY A 127 -9.87 -5.15 -11.78
N VAL A 128 -10.74 -5.07 -10.77
CA VAL A 128 -11.12 -3.80 -10.14
C VAL A 128 -10.06 -3.39 -9.12
N VAL A 129 -9.68 -2.11 -9.13
CA VAL A 129 -8.74 -1.57 -8.13
C VAL A 129 -9.41 -1.49 -6.75
N VAL A 130 -8.80 -2.15 -5.78
CA VAL A 130 -9.27 -2.24 -4.38
C VAL A 130 -8.35 -1.49 -3.40
N ALA A 131 -7.08 -1.29 -3.78
CA ALA A 131 -6.16 -0.42 -3.07
C ALA A 131 -5.17 0.27 -4.02
N TRP A 132 -4.76 1.47 -3.64
CA TRP A 132 -3.79 2.34 -4.30
C TRP A 132 -2.66 2.61 -3.32
N ARG A 133 -1.51 2.01 -3.56
CA ARG A 133 -0.30 2.19 -2.75
C ARG A 133 0.43 3.46 -3.18
N VAL A 134 1.13 4.11 -2.26
CA VAL A 134 1.99 5.24 -2.60
C VAL A 134 2.97 4.84 -3.71
N SER A 135 3.02 5.61 -4.80
CA SER A 135 3.91 5.38 -5.93
C SER A 135 5.01 6.43 -6.02
N ARG A 136 4.74 7.65 -5.51
CA ARG A 136 5.67 8.77 -5.57
C ARG A 136 5.44 9.74 -4.41
N LEU A 137 6.52 10.34 -3.91
CA LEU A 137 6.52 11.50 -3.05
C LEU A 137 7.42 12.57 -3.66
N GLU A 138 7.00 13.82 -3.59
CA GLU A 138 7.80 15.00 -3.91
C GLU A 138 7.66 16.01 -2.77
N ASP A 139 8.77 16.54 -2.24
CA ASP A 139 8.74 17.63 -1.27
C ASP A 139 8.64 19.01 -1.96
N VAL A 140 8.56 20.08 -1.16
CA VAL A 140 8.47 21.46 -1.65
C VAL A 140 9.69 21.93 -2.43
N ASP A 141 10.84 21.28 -2.26
CA ASP A 141 12.10 21.57 -2.94
C ASP A 141 12.25 20.75 -4.25
N GLY A 142 11.29 19.87 -4.57
CA GLY A 142 11.33 18.97 -5.72
C GLY A 142 12.12 17.66 -5.51
N ASN A 143 12.60 17.41 -4.28
CA ASN A 143 13.24 16.14 -3.94
C ASN A 143 12.20 15.03 -3.99
N THR A 144 12.54 13.94 -4.69
CA THR A 144 11.59 12.89 -5.03
C THR A 144 11.95 11.55 -4.39
N MET A 145 10.91 10.80 -4.02
CA MET A 145 10.97 9.35 -3.79
C MET A 145 10.02 8.63 -4.76
N ALA A 146 10.43 7.46 -5.26
CA ALA A 146 9.62 6.59 -6.09
C ALA A 146 9.54 5.19 -5.47
N TYR A 147 8.32 4.64 -5.42
CA TYR A 147 8.02 3.36 -4.79
C TYR A 147 7.65 2.35 -5.88
N ARG A 148 8.25 1.16 -5.82
CA ARG A 148 7.95 0.07 -6.76
C ARG A 148 7.52 -1.18 -6.02
N TYR A 149 6.57 -1.88 -6.63
CA TYR A 149 5.99 -3.09 -6.10
C TYR A 149 6.08 -4.22 -7.11
N ALA A 150 6.31 -5.44 -6.64
CA ALA A 150 6.11 -6.65 -7.41
C ALA A 150 4.71 -7.22 -7.15
N GLY A 151 4.07 -7.75 -8.18
CA GLY A 151 2.83 -8.52 -8.04
C GLY A 151 3.13 -10.01 -8.10
N HIS A 152 2.64 -10.76 -7.12
CA HIS A 152 2.69 -12.21 -7.13
C HIS A 152 1.27 -12.75 -7.27
N VAL A 153 1.00 -13.41 -8.39
CA VAL A 153 -0.32 -13.98 -8.67
C VAL A 153 -0.44 -15.30 -7.92
N GLY A 154 -1.56 -15.48 -7.24
CA GLY A 154 -1.90 -16.70 -6.54
C GLY A 154 -3.38 -17.02 -6.64
N THR A 155 -3.80 -17.92 -5.77
CA THR A 155 -5.17 -18.41 -5.66
C THR A 155 -5.64 -18.21 -4.23
N GLY A 156 -6.83 -17.64 -4.07
CA GLY A 156 -7.47 -17.44 -2.77
C GLY A 156 -8.19 -18.68 -2.26
N PRO A 157 -8.93 -18.57 -1.13
CA PRO A 157 -9.61 -19.70 -0.51
C PRO A 157 -10.54 -20.50 -1.43
N ASP A 158 -11.27 -19.83 -2.33
CA ASP A 158 -12.32 -20.46 -3.16
C ASP A 158 -11.90 -20.62 -4.64
N GLY A 159 -10.59 -20.54 -4.92
CA GLY A 159 -10.04 -20.73 -6.27
C GLY A 159 -9.90 -19.45 -7.10
N GLU A 160 -10.35 -18.31 -6.58
CA GLU A 160 -10.27 -17.01 -7.24
C GLU A 160 -8.83 -16.49 -7.33
N ARG A 161 -8.57 -15.70 -8.38
CA ARG A 161 -7.26 -15.09 -8.59
C ARG A 161 -6.97 -14.03 -7.53
N THR A 162 -5.80 -14.11 -6.88
CA THR A 162 -5.29 -13.10 -5.97
C THR A 162 -4.00 -12.47 -6.50
N VAL A 163 -3.70 -11.24 -6.09
CA VAL A 163 -2.42 -10.57 -6.38
C VAL A 163 -1.84 -10.01 -5.10
N GLU A 164 -0.80 -10.66 -4.58
CA GLU A 164 -0.02 -10.15 -3.45
C GLU A 164 0.92 -9.04 -3.96
N ARG A 165 0.80 -7.82 -3.42
CA ARG A 165 1.63 -6.66 -3.79
C ARG A 165 2.70 -6.41 -2.75
N LEU A 166 3.96 -6.60 -3.16
CA LEU A 166 5.13 -6.54 -2.29
C LEU A 166 5.98 -5.32 -2.64
N PRO A 167 6.31 -4.43 -1.69
CA PRO A 167 7.23 -3.31 -1.94
C PRO A 167 8.61 -3.89 -2.25
N VAL A 168 9.21 -3.60 -3.40
CA VAL A 168 10.54 -4.14 -3.79
C VAL A 168 11.63 -3.09 -3.83
N GLU A 169 11.28 -1.83 -4.07
CA GLU A 169 12.24 -0.73 -4.09
C GLU A 169 11.59 0.60 -3.69
N ILE A 170 12.30 1.39 -2.90
CA ILE A 170 12.07 2.83 -2.74
C ILE A 170 13.34 3.52 -3.21
N ALA A 171 13.28 4.19 -4.36
CA ALA A 171 14.37 4.98 -4.90
C ALA A 171 14.21 6.44 -4.47
N TYR A 172 15.27 7.08 -3.99
CA TYR A 172 15.25 8.43 -3.41
C TYR A 172 16.57 9.18 -3.65
N GLY A 173 16.68 10.38 -3.11
CA GLY A 173 17.90 11.20 -3.20
C GLY A 173 18.12 11.83 -4.57
N GLY A 174 17.04 12.14 -5.29
CA GLY A 174 17.07 12.82 -6.58
C GLY A 174 16.11 14.00 -6.63
N ASN A 175 16.35 14.90 -7.59
CA ASN A 175 15.52 16.04 -7.93
C ASN A 175 15.38 16.08 -9.47
N PRO A 176 14.39 15.36 -10.05
CA PRO A 176 14.25 15.25 -11.49
C PRO A 176 14.04 16.59 -12.20
N GLY A 177 13.40 17.57 -11.53
CA GLY A 177 13.22 18.92 -12.05
C GLY A 177 14.53 19.68 -12.26
N GLN A 178 15.59 19.28 -11.56
CA GLN A 178 16.96 19.80 -11.71
C GLN A 178 17.89 18.81 -12.44
N GLY A 179 17.35 17.76 -13.07
CA GLY A 179 18.15 16.74 -13.76
C GLY A 179 18.93 15.80 -12.83
N VAL A 180 18.66 15.82 -11.52
CA VAL A 180 19.34 14.95 -10.54
C VAL A 180 18.56 13.64 -10.41
N SER A 181 19.14 12.55 -10.92
CA SER A 181 18.56 11.21 -10.84
C SER A 181 18.49 10.65 -9.42
N LEU A 182 17.50 9.80 -9.17
CA LEU A 182 17.40 9.00 -7.94
C LEU A 182 18.60 8.05 -7.88
N SER A 183 19.45 8.21 -6.88
CA SER A 183 20.71 7.47 -6.75
C SER A 183 20.80 6.64 -5.47
N LEU A 184 19.88 6.84 -4.53
CA LEU A 184 19.79 6.06 -3.30
C LEU A 184 18.60 5.11 -3.39
N ALA A 185 18.70 3.92 -2.80
CA ALA A 185 17.57 3.00 -2.78
C ALA A 185 17.50 2.18 -1.49
N VAL A 186 16.28 1.89 -1.04
CA VAL A 186 15.97 0.78 -0.14
C VAL A 186 15.36 -0.34 -0.97
N ARG A 187 15.91 -1.55 -0.93
CA ARG A 187 15.37 -2.73 -1.60
C ARG A 187 14.91 -3.77 -0.60
N PHE A 188 13.78 -4.39 -0.89
CA PHE A 188 13.23 -5.46 -0.09
C PHE A 188 13.29 -6.76 -0.88
N HIS A 189 13.69 -7.82 -0.21
CA HIS A 189 13.79 -9.15 -0.80
C HIS A 189 12.88 -10.08 -0.04
N PHE A 190 12.11 -10.88 -0.77
CA PHE A 190 11.16 -11.80 -0.20
C PHE A 190 11.49 -13.23 -0.58
N GLU A 191 11.08 -14.15 0.28
CA GLU A 191 11.14 -15.59 0.07
C GLU A 191 9.74 -16.19 0.24
N GLU A 192 9.55 -17.43 -0.21
CA GLU A 192 8.34 -18.16 0.12
C GLU A 192 8.26 -18.41 1.63
N ARG A 193 7.07 -18.23 2.19
CA ARG A 193 6.82 -18.62 3.59
C ARG A 193 6.23 -20.03 3.63
N PRO A 194 6.62 -20.88 4.60
CA PRO A 194 6.04 -22.21 4.77
C PRO A 194 4.58 -22.14 5.27
N ASP A 195 4.24 -21.10 6.03
CA ASP A 195 2.93 -20.88 6.64
C ASP A 195 2.05 -19.93 5.81
N ARG A 196 1.75 -20.32 4.57
CA ARG A 196 0.92 -19.52 3.65
C ARG A 196 -0.45 -19.24 4.27
N ARG A 197 -0.98 -18.04 4.04
CA ARG A 197 -2.29 -17.61 4.56
C ARG A 197 -3.18 -17.13 3.45
N TYR A 198 -4.46 -17.40 3.61
CA TYR A 198 -5.50 -17.04 2.66
C TYR A 198 -6.69 -16.51 3.45
N GLY A 199 -7.46 -15.62 2.84
CA GLY A 199 -8.66 -15.11 3.47
C GLY A 199 -9.31 -14.02 2.66
N TYR A 200 -10.21 -13.31 3.32
CA TYR A 200 -10.97 -12.21 2.74
C TYR A 200 -10.82 -10.97 3.61
N ALA A 201 -10.58 -9.82 2.96
CA ALA A 201 -10.59 -8.51 3.58
C ALA A 201 -11.58 -7.64 2.82
N GLY A 202 -12.67 -7.20 3.48
CA GLY A 202 -13.76 -6.48 2.81
C GLY A 202 -14.37 -7.28 1.66
N GLY A 203 -14.40 -8.61 1.74
CA GLY A 203 -14.88 -9.47 0.65
C GLY A 203 -13.93 -9.57 -0.55
N VAL A 204 -12.71 -9.01 -0.48
CA VAL A 204 -11.65 -9.22 -1.46
C VAL A 204 -10.75 -10.35 -0.99
N ALA A 205 -10.59 -11.37 -1.83
CA ALA A 205 -9.68 -12.47 -1.58
C ALA A 205 -8.23 -12.00 -1.53
N PHE A 206 -7.46 -12.53 -0.59
CA PHE A 206 -6.03 -12.31 -0.51
C PHE A 206 -5.28 -13.61 -0.22
N ALA A 207 -4.03 -13.64 -0.67
CA ALA A 207 -3.05 -14.65 -0.30
C ALA A 207 -1.79 -13.96 0.21
N VAL A 208 -1.23 -14.47 1.30
CA VAL A 208 0.08 -14.09 1.82
C VAL A 208 0.97 -15.31 1.66
N THR A 209 1.79 -15.31 0.60
CA THR A 209 2.65 -16.46 0.27
C THR A 209 4.13 -16.13 0.41
N ARG A 210 4.44 -14.85 0.66
CA ARG A 210 5.80 -14.37 0.82
C ARG A 210 6.05 -13.80 2.21
N ARG A 211 7.31 -13.85 2.63
CA ARG A 211 7.81 -13.15 3.82
C ARG A 211 9.12 -12.43 3.51
N LEU A 212 9.39 -11.35 4.22
CA LEU A 212 10.57 -10.51 4.04
C LEU A 212 11.82 -11.31 4.44
N ARG A 213 12.76 -11.47 3.53
CA ARG A 213 14.04 -12.15 3.76
C ARG A 213 15.13 -11.17 4.18
N SER A 214 15.19 -10.02 3.50
CA SER A 214 16.19 -8.99 3.80
C SER A 214 15.81 -7.62 3.27
N VAL A 215 16.37 -6.59 3.89
CA VAL A 215 16.30 -5.19 3.45
C VAL A 215 17.70 -4.69 3.14
N GLU A 216 17.89 -4.01 2.02
CA GLU A 216 19.16 -3.45 1.59
C GLU A 216 19.08 -1.95 1.37
N THR A 217 20.14 -1.23 1.74
CA THR A 217 20.34 0.16 1.34
C THR A 217 21.44 0.26 0.29
N ARG A 218 21.22 1.02 -0.78
CA ARG A 218 22.16 1.14 -1.92
C ARG A 218 22.47 2.59 -2.27
N VAL A 219 23.66 2.78 -2.83
CA VAL A 219 24.10 3.99 -3.54
C VAL A 219 24.46 3.56 -4.97
N GLY A 220 23.70 4.02 -5.95
CA GLY A 220 23.75 3.52 -7.32
C GLY A 220 23.58 2.00 -7.36
N ALA A 221 24.56 1.31 -7.95
CA ALA A 221 24.60 -0.14 -8.01
C ALA A 221 25.29 -0.80 -6.79
N GLN A 222 25.78 -0.05 -5.81
CA GLN A 222 26.52 -0.62 -4.68
C GLN A 222 25.61 -0.81 -3.48
N THR A 223 25.68 -1.98 -2.85
CA THR A 223 24.99 -2.23 -1.57
C THR A 223 25.84 -1.72 -0.43
N VAL A 224 25.26 -0.85 0.40
CA VAL A 224 25.92 -0.22 1.55
C VAL A 224 25.66 -1.01 2.83
N ARG A 225 24.41 -1.45 3.04
CA ARG A 225 24.01 -2.29 4.17
C ARG A 225 22.96 -3.29 3.74
N ARG A 226 22.95 -4.44 4.39
CA ARG A 226 21.92 -5.48 4.26
C ARG A 226 21.55 -5.97 5.65
N TYR A 227 20.26 -5.98 5.93
CA TYR A 227 19.66 -6.49 7.16
C TYR A 227 18.89 -7.75 6.78
N HIS A 228 19.21 -8.86 7.43
CA HIS A 228 18.48 -10.13 7.24
C HIS A 228 17.40 -10.25 8.30
N VAL A 229 16.27 -10.85 7.93
CA VAL A 229 15.20 -11.17 8.88
C VAL A 229 15.20 -12.68 9.07
N VAL A 230 15.37 -13.11 10.32
CA VAL A 230 15.33 -14.51 10.72
C VAL A 230 13.99 -14.80 11.38
N TYR A 231 13.41 -15.96 11.06
CA TYR A 231 12.15 -16.41 11.61
C TYR A 231 12.33 -17.68 12.43
N VAL A 232 11.54 -17.78 13.50
CA VAL A 232 11.27 -19.04 14.20
C VAL A 232 9.82 -19.45 13.94
N GLU A 233 9.57 -20.75 13.95
CA GLU A 233 8.21 -21.30 13.85
C GLU A 233 7.54 -21.29 15.23
N ASP A 234 6.31 -20.78 15.29
CA ASP A 234 5.54 -20.67 16.52
C ASP A 234 4.22 -21.46 16.43
N GLY A 235 3.95 -22.27 17.47
CA GLY A 235 2.74 -23.06 17.65
C GLY A 235 2.53 -24.23 16.69
N LEU A 236 1.39 -24.93 16.85
CA LEU A 236 0.99 -26.10 16.04
C LEU A 236 0.83 -25.80 14.53
N ALA A 237 0.68 -24.51 14.18
CA ALA A 237 0.52 -24.06 12.79
C ALA A 237 1.83 -23.56 12.15
N GLY A 238 2.98 -23.72 12.82
CA GLY A 238 4.30 -23.38 12.28
C GLY A 238 4.45 -21.91 11.86
N ARG A 239 3.82 -20.98 12.59
CA ARG A 239 3.70 -19.58 12.14
C ARG A 239 5.07 -18.90 12.16
N SER A 240 5.43 -18.23 11.07
CA SER A 240 6.65 -17.42 10.99
C SER A 240 6.58 -16.23 11.96
N ARG A 241 7.43 -16.21 12.98
CA ARG A 241 7.61 -15.08 13.92
C ARG A 241 9.03 -14.54 13.83
N ILE A 242 9.21 -13.22 13.78
CA ILE A 242 10.54 -12.59 13.73
C ILE A 242 11.33 -12.99 14.98
N ALA A 243 12.58 -13.40 14.77
CA ALA A 243 13.53 -13.73 15.83
C ALA A 243 14.65 -12.68 15.94
N SER A 244 15.19 -12.23 14.80
CA SER A 244 16.25 -11.20 14.71
C SER A 244 16.34 -10.59 13.32
#